data_AF-A0A949Z7D0-F1
#
_entry.id   AF-A0A949Z7D0-F1
#
_cell.length_a   1.000
_cell.length_b   1.000
_cell.length_c   1.000
_cell.angle_alpha   90.00
_cell.angle_beta   90.00
_cell.angle_gamma   90.00
#
_symmetry.space_group_name_H-M   'P 1'
#
loop_
_entity.id
_entity.type
_entity.pdbx_description
1 polymer ?
#
loop_
_entity_poly.entity_id
_entity_poly.type
_entity_poly.pdbx_seq_one_letter_code
_entity_poly.pdbx_strand_id
1 'polypeptide(L)' 'MTQAELANLLRVPLGTLRNWEQNRFNIDPAVQALLLVLYREPEAALRALRRAG' A
#
# COMPACT_ATOMS: atom_id res chain seq x y z
N MET A 1 1.00 -11.04 4.65
CA MET A 1 1.86 -10.55 3.55
C MET A 1 3.12 -9.96 4.14
N THR A 2 4.25 -10.07 3.47
CA THR A 2 5.51 -9.41 3.85
C THR A 2 5.52 -7.94 3.43
N GLN A 3 6.41 -7.12 4.00
CA GLN A 3 6.60 -5.72 3.60
C GLN A 3 6.99 -5.61 2.11
N ALA A 4 7.80 -6.55 1.60
CA ALA A 4 8.19 -6.60 0.19
C ALA A 4 7.00 -6.94 -0.74
N GLU A 5 6.14 -7.87 -0.32
CA GLU A 5 4.91 -8.20 -1.04
C GLU A 5 3.95 -7.00 -1.13
N LEU A 6 3.80 -6.25 -0.03
CA LEU A 6 2.96 -5.06 -0.01
C LEU A 6 3.53 -3.94 -0.89
N ALA A 7 4.84 -3.70 -0.83
CA ALA A 7 5.49 -2.72 -1.67
C ALA A 7 5.30 -3.04 -3.17
N ASN A 8 5.46 -4.30 -3.55
CA ASN A 8 5.22 -4.76 -4.92
C ASN A 8 3.75 -4.59 -5.33
N LEU A 9 2.82 -4.96 -4.45
CA LEU A 9 1.39 -4.83 -4.69
C LEU A 9 0.96 -3.37 -4.90
N LEU A 10 1.51 -2.45 -4.11
CA LEU A 10 1.26 -1.01 -4.21
C LEU A 10 2.07 -0.32 -5.33
N ARG A 11 2.97 -1.06 -6.00
CA ARG A 11 3.89 -0.54 -7.03
C ARG A 11 4.75 0.61 -6.53
N VAL A 12 5.22 0.51 -5.29
CA VAL A 12 6.13 1.49 -4.68
C VAL A 12 7.45 0.83 -4.28
N PRO A 13 8.58 1.55 -4.31
CA PRO A 13 9.84 1.03 -3.79
C PRO A 13 9.70 0.59 -2.32
N LEU A 14 10.35 -0.51 -1.93
CA LEU A 14 10.37 -0.98 -0.53
C LEU A 14 10.86 0.09 0.45
N GLY A 15 11.86 0.89 0.03
CA GLY A 15 12.36 2.02 0.82
C GLY A 15 11.29 3.10 1.07
N THR A 16 10.39 3.34 0.10
CA THR A 16 9.29 4.29 0.24
C THR A 16 8.29 3.81 1.28
N LEU A 17 7.86 2.54 1.20
CA LEU A 17 6.95 1.95 2.19
C LEU A 17 7.55 1.98 3.60
N ARG A 18 8.85 1.67 3.75
CA ARG A 18 9.57 1.78 5.02
C ARG A 18 9.56 3.20 5.58
N ASN A 19 9.77 4.20 4.74
CA ASN A 19 9.76 5.60 5.18
C ASN A 19 8.37 6.03 5.67
N TRP A 20 7.30 5.55 5.04
CA TRP A 20 5.92 5.80 5.45
C TRP A 20 5.62 5.20 6.83
N GLU A 21 5.95 3.92 7.03
CA GLU A 21 5.74 3.24 8.33
C GLU A 21 6.54 3.88 9.47
N GLN A 22 7.67 4.51 9.14
CA GLN A 22 8.52 5.22 10.10
C GLN A 22 8.17 6.71 10.23
N ASN A 23 7.06 7.18 9.66
CA ASN A 23 6.61 8.57 9.68
C ASN A 23 7.68 9.58 9.20
N ARG A 24 8.59 9.17 8.30
CA ARG A 24 9.67 10.04 7.79
C ARG A 24 9.18 11.04 6.73
N PHE A 25 8.02 10.80 6.12
CA PHE A 25 7.42 11.68 5.11
C PHE A 25 5.90 11.71 5.22
N ASN A 26 5.30 12.81 4.72
CA ASN A 26 3.86 12.89 4.56
C ASN A 26 3.42 11.99 3.40
N ILE A 27 2.54 11.04 3.68
CA ILE A 27 2.02 10.10 2.67
C ILE A 27 1.06 10.84 1.74
N ASP A 28 1.16 10.60 0.43
CA ASP A 28 0.22 11.13 -0.57
C ASP A 28 -1.24 10.79 -0.18
N PRO A 29 -2.18 11.76 -0.20
CA PRO A 29 -3.57 11.51 0.21
C PRO A 29 -4.27 10.36 -0.55
N ALA A 30 -3.95 10.13 -1.82
CA ALA A 30 -4.52 9.02 -2.59
C ALA A 30 -4.00 7.67 -2.09
N VAL A 31 -2.73 7.61 -1.68
CA VAL A 31 -2.15 6.42 -1.04
C VAL A 31 -2.81 6.19 0.31
N GLN A 32 -3.03 7.23 1.12
CA GLN A 32 -3.75 7.10 2.39
C GLN A 32 -5.15 6.53 2.20
N ALA A 33 -5.89 7.01 1.18
CA ALA A 33 -7.20 6.49 0.85
C ALA A 33 -7.15 5.01 0.44
N LEU A 34 -6.17 4.63 -0.39
CA LEU A 34 -5.97 3.23 -0.78
C LEU A 34 -5.64 2.33 0.41
N LEU A 35 -4.75 2.78 1.30
CA LEU A 35 -4.40 2.05 2.53
C LEU A 35 -5.60 1.92 3.47
N LEU A 36 -6.45 2.95 3.58
CA LEU A 36 -7.68 2.90 4.36
C LEU A 36 -8.67 1.86 3.80
N VAL A 37 -8.83 1.80 2.47
CA VAL A 37 -9.68 0.79 1.82
C VAL A 37 -9.09 -0.61 2.01
N LEU A 38 -7.77 -0.77 1.84
CA LEU A 38 -7.08 -2.04 2.09
C LEU A 38 -7.24 -2.51 3.54
N TYR A 39 -7.24 -1.58 4.50
CA TYR A 39 -7.46 -1.88 5.91
C TYR A 39 -8.91 -2.31 6.21
N ARG A 40 -9.90 -1.62 5.63
CA ARG A 40 -11.33 -1.91 5.88
C ARG A 40 -11.86 -3.10 5.09
N GLU A 41 -11.41 -3.26 3.86
CA GLU A 41 -11.93 -4.22 2.87
C GLU A 41 -10.78 -4.98 2.18
N PRO A 42 -9.95 -5.72 2.94
CA PRO A 42 -8.70 -6.28 2.44
C PRO A 42 -8.91 -7.21 1.25
N GLU A 43 -9.90 -8.09 1.30
CA GLU A 43 -10.13 -9.04 0.21
C GLU A 43 -10.56 -8.35 -1.08
N ALA A 44 -11.40 -7.30 -0.99
CA ALA A 44 -11.84 -6.54 -2.16
C ALA A 44 -10.68 -5.73 -2.75
N ALA A 45 -9.92 -5.04 -1.90
CA ALA A 45 -8.76 -4.26 -2.30
C ALA A 45 -7.68 -5.13 -2.95
N LEU A 46 -7.34 -6.27 -2.34
CA LEU A 46 -6.36 -7.22 -2.88
C LEU A 46 -6.79 -7.78 -4.23
N ARG A 47 -8.07 -8.15 -4.40
CA ARG A 47 -8.61 -8.58 -5.71
C ARG A 47 -8.48 -7.50 -6.77
N ALA A 48 -8.79 -6.25 -6.43
CA ALA A 48 -8.72 -5.13 -7.35
C ALA A 48 -7.26 -4.82 -7.76
N LEU A 49 -6.35 -4.71 -6.78
CA LEU A 49 -4.94 -4.41 -7.01
C LEU A 49 -4.23 -5.47 -7.86
N ARG A 50 -4.57 -6.76 -7.68
CA ARG A 50 -4.03 -7.85 -8.52
C ARG A 50 -4.53 -7.80 -9.96
N ARG A 51 -5.73 -7.28 -10.22
CA ARG A 51 -6.30 -7.13 -11.58
C ARG A 51 -5.84 -5.88 -12.30
N ALA A 52 -5.44 -4.84 -11.56
CA ALA A 52 -4.78 -3.65 -12.11
C ALA A 52 -3.32 -3.91 -12.55
N GLY A 53 -2.85 -5.15 -12.28
CA GLY A 53 -1.63 -5.82 -12.73
C GLY A 53 -1.36 -5.70 -14.22
#